data_AF-A0A9E6K245-F1
#
_entry.id   AF-A0A9E6K245-F1
#
_cell.length_a   1.000
_cell.length_b   1.000
_cell.length_c   1.000
_cell.angle_alpha   90.00
_cell.angle_beta   90.00
_cell.angle_gamma   90.00
#
_symmetry.space_group_name_H-M   'P 1'
#
loop_
_entity.id
_entity.type
_entity.pdbx_description
1 polymer ?
#
loop_
_entity_poly.entity_id
_entity_poly.type
_entity_poly.pdbx_seq_one_letter_code
_entity_poly.pdbx_strand_id
1 'polypeptide(L)'
;MKLLLFSIPIITTLVGFGIYRFQDGKQRELFKLDLVQFMYLFVLTPTLYVWLKSFLFFFLRNELTVTLSLTDIFVIDTVFSVVAFFTFAALAIHSLTKTFWLKRHHDPDFDLFHLSEYFHLYWTHVVIWTGGVALVSLVSFINVFIPIQVVHQSLQFYSVLGIAAITGLFTFMGIWGSDPGQGNFMRIMKLELMLAFVGHVLMYFLFDPNFKMPFGAFWFSLFCFLFASVASFFFDKSSRVEKMRGLWLHVGWGENIQLFPIQKRKK
;
A
#
# COMPACT_ATOMS: atom_id res chain seq x y z
N MET A 1 -23.99 3.60 6.40
CA MET A 1 -23.51 2.88 5.20
C MET A 1 -23.70 3.67 3.90
N LYS A 2 -24.91 4.15 3.57
CA LYS A 2 -25.15 4.97 2.35
C LYS A 2 -24.31 6.26 2.30
N LEU A 3 -24.27 7.01 3.40
CA LEU A 3 -23.43 8.22 3.54
C LEU A 3 -21.93 7.94 3.31
N LEU A 4 -21.42 6.78 3.75
CA LEU A 4 -20.02 6.38 3.55
C LEU A 4 -19.74 6.18 2.06
N LEU A 5 -20.60 5.44 1.35
CA LEU A 5 -20.45 5.20 -0.09
C LEU A 5 -20.52 6.49 -0.91
N PHE A 6 -21.39 7.44 -0.54
CA PHE A 6 -21.45 8.77 -1.16
C PHE A 6 -20.24 9.66 -0.83
N SER A 7 -19.62 9.46 0.33
CA SER A 7 -18.43 10.21 0.73
C SER A 7 -17.16 9.76 0.00
N ILE A 8 -17.11 8.53 -0.53
CA ILE A 8 -15.91 7.99 -1.20
C ILE A 8 -15.51 8.84 -2.43
N PRO A 9 -16.39 9.16 -3.40
CA PRO A 9 -16.03 10.04 -4.51
C PRO A 9 -15.53 11.42 -4.06
N ILE A 10 -16.15 11.99 -3.03
CA ILE A 10 -15.77 13.30 -2.48
C ILE A 10 -14.39 13.23 -1.84
N ILE A 11 -14.15 12.24 -0.98
CA ILE A 11 -12.87 12.03 -0.31
C ILE A 11 -11.77 11.75 -1.35
N THR A 12 -12.02 10.86 -2.31
CA THR A 12 -11.08 10.56 -3.40
C THR A 12 -10.73 11.82 -4.21
N THR A 13 -11.74 12.65 -4.51
CA THR A 13 -11.53 13.92 -5.22
C THR A 13 -10.70 14.90 -4.38
N LEU A 14 -11.03 15.08 -3.10
CA LEU A 14 -10.30 15.97 -2.18
C LEU A 14 -8.85 15.50 -1.97
N VAL A 15 -8.64 14.20 -1.78
CA VAL A 15 -7.30 13.59 -1.68
C VAL A 15 -6.53 13.79 -2.98
N GLY A 16 -7.19 13.60 -4.13
CA GLY A 16 -6.62 13.88 -5.43
C GLY A 16 -6.15 15.33 -5.53
N PHE A 17 -7.02 16.31 -5.31
CA PHE A 17 -6.63 17.72 -5.34
C PHE A 17 -5.54 18.07 -4.32
N GLY A 18 -5.56 17.45 -3.14
CA GLY A 18 -4.48 17.57 -2.16
C GLY A 18 -3.13 17.12 -2.73
N ILE A 19 -3.08 15.90 -3.30
CA ILE A 19 -1.86 15.36 -3.94
C ILE A 19 -1.37 16.30 -5.03
N TYR A 20 -2.25 16.79 -5.91
CA TYR A 20 -1.91 17.73 -6.98
C TYR A 20 -1.36 19.05 -6.43
N ARG A 21 -2.01 19.64 -5.41
CA ARG A 21 -1.59 20.93 -4.83
C ARG A 21 -0.23 20.86 -4.13
N PHE A 22 0.09 19.74 -3.49
CA PHE A 22 1.37 19.53 -2.81
C PHE A 22 2.49 19.09 -3.76
N GLN A 23 2.19 18.94 -5.05
CA GLN A 23 3.13 18.59 -6.11
C GLN A 23 3.98 19.78 -6.60
N ASP A 24 3.46 21.00 -6.50
CA ASP A 24 4.05 22.25 -7.03
C ASP A 24 5.28 22.79 -6.28
N GLY A 25 5.96 21.96 -5.47
CA GLY A 25 7.25 22.32 -4.89
C GLY A 25 8.34 22.38 -5.96
N LYS A 26 9.10 23.49 -6.01
CA LYS A 26 10.21 23.82 -6.96
C LYS A 26 11.31 22.76 -7.19
N GLN A 27 11.23 21.58 -6.58
CA GLN A 27 12.28 20.54 -6.62
C GLN A 27 11.77 19.13 -6.99
N ARG A 28 10.51 18.95 -7.40
CA ARG A 28 9.95 17.62 -7.69
C ARG A 28 9.27 17.55 -9.05
N GLU A 29 10.07 17.46 -10.11
CA GLU A 29 9.57 17.17 -11.48
C GLU A 29 8.96 15.77 -11.64
N LEU A 30 9.16 14.93 -10.61
CA LEU A 30 8.80 13.52 -10.52
C LEU A 30 7.33 13.23 -10.82
N PHE A 31 6.42 14.17 -10.55
CA PHE A 31 4.99 13.95 -10.80
C PHE A 31 4.30 15.12 -11.48
N LYS A 32 4.95 15.86 -12.39
CA LYS A 32 4.20 16.73 -13.31
C LYS A 32 3.42 15.86 -14.32
N LEU A 33 2.43 15.13 -13.83
CA LEU A 33 1.31 14.67 -14.64
C LEU A 33 0.60 15.92 -15.09
N ASP A 34 0.26 16.00 -16.37
CA ASP A 34 -0.67 17.01 -16.82
C ASP A 34 -1.95 16.90 -15.97
N LEU A 35 -2.57 18.03 -15.63
CA LEU A 35 -3.80 18.07 -14.84
C LEU A 35 -4.84 17.09 -15.40
N VAL A 36 -4.90 16.95 -16.72
CA VAL A 36 -5.75 16.00 -17.43
C VAL A 36 -5.44 14.55 -17.03
N GLN A 37 -4.17 14.15 -17.04
CA GLN A 37 -3.71 12.81 -16.66
C GLN A 37 -3.94 12.53 -15.18
N PHE A 38 -3.72 13.55 -14.35
CA PHE A 38 -4.01 13.49 -12.93
C PHE A 38 -5.50 13.24 -12.67
N MET A 39 -6.37 14.03 -13.31
CA MET A 39 -7.82 13.89 -13.21
C MET A 39 -8.29 12.52 -13.69
N TYR A 40 -7.74 11.99 -14.78
CA TYR A 40 -8.08 10.65 -15.25
C TYR A 40 -7.70 9.57 -14.24
N LEU A 41 -6.45 9.53 -13.79
CA LEU A 41 -5.94 8.43 -12.98
C LEU A 41 -6.37 8.47 -11.52
N PHE A 42 -6.47 9.65 -10.91
CA PHE A 42 -6.67 9.77 -9.46
C PHE A 42 -8.09 10.16 -9.07
N VAL A 43 -8.89 10.70 -9.99
CA VAL A 43 -10.25 11.13 -9.69
C VAL A 43 -11.26 10.32 -10.50
N LEU A 44 -11.16 10.36 -11.83
CA LEU A 44 -12.18 9.80 -12.72
C LEU A 44 -12.18 8.28 -12.70
N THR A 45 -11.04 7.59 -12.88
CA THR A 45 -11.05 6.13 -12.90
C THR A 45 -11.43 5.51 -11.54
N PRO A 46 -10.90 5.96 -10.39
CA PRO A 46 -11.33 5.44 -9.10
C PRO A 46 -12.82 5.70 -8.82
N THR A 47 -13.32 6.89 -9.17
CA THR A 47 -14.75 7.23 -9.01
C THR A 47 -15.63 6.35 -9.89
N LEU A 48 -15.28 6.19 -11.18
CA LEU A 48 -15.99 5.30 -12.08
C LEU A 48 -15.97 3.85 -11.60
N TYR A 49 -14.83 3.38 -11.08
CA TYR A 49 -14.72 2.04 -10.52
C TYR A 49 -15.69 1.84 -9.35
N VAL A 50 -15.67 2.73 -8.35
CA VAL A 50 -16.57 2.66 -7.20
C VAL A 50 -18.03 2.75 -7.63
N TRP A 51 -18.34 3.64 -8.57
CA TRP A 51 -19.71 3.84 -9.04
C TRP A 51 -20.24 2.64 -9.82
N LEU A 52 -19.48 2.14 -10.81
CA LEU A 52 -19.85 0.94 -11.57
C LEU A 52 -19.94 -0.30 -10.67
N LYS A 53 -19.03 -0.44 -9.70
CA LYS A 53 -19.08 -1.53 -8.71
C LYS A 53 -20.34 -1.46 -7.85
N SER A 54 -20.68 -0.26 -7.37
CA SER A 54 -21.90 -0.04 -6.58
C SER A 54 -23.16 -0.28 -7.41
N PHE A 55 -23.17 0.14 -8.67
CA PHE A 55 -24.27 -0.10 -9.60
C PHE A 55 -24.43 -1.58 -9.92
N LEU A 56 -23.32 -2.30 -10.19
CA LEU A 56 -23.32 -3.74 -10.40
C LEU A 56 -23.91 -4.46 -9.18
N PHE A 57 -23.45 -4.12 -7.97
CA PHE A 57 -23.98 -4.73 -6.75
C PHE A 57 -25.47 -4.43 -6.56
N PHE A 58 -25.91 -3.18 -6.80
CA PHE A 58 -27.32 -2.80 -6.76
C PHE A 58 -28.16 -3.62 -7.74
N PHE A 59 -27.72 -3.72 -8.99
CA PHE A 59 -28.40 -4.46 -10.04
C PHE A 59 -28.52 -5.96 -9.70
N LEU A 60 -27.40 -6.58 -9.27
CA LEU A 60 -27.35 -7.99 -8.90
C LEU A 60 -28.21 -8.35 -7.69
N ARG A 61 -28.43 -7.40 -6.77
CA ARG A 61 -29.17 -7.64 -5.52
C ARG A 61 -30.64 -7.26 -5.57
N ASN A 62 -30.98 -6.19 -6.29
CA ASN A 62 -32.29 -5.56 -6.16
C ASN A 62 -33.12 -5.60 -7.45
N GLU A 63 -32.48 -5.66 -8.62
CA GLU A 63 -33.17 -5.56 -9.91
C GLU A 63 -33.26 -6.91 -10.63
N LEU A 64 -32.28 -7.80 -10.44
CA LEU A 64 -32.38 -9.16 -10.94
C LEU A 64 -33.41 -9.94 -10.14
N THR A 65 -34.42 -10.48 -10.82
CA THR A 65 -35.40 -11.44 -10.28
C THR A 65 -34.79 -12.83 -10.02
N VAL A 66 -33.48 -12.98 -10.22
CA VAL A 66 -32.75 -14.24 -10.00
C VAL A 66 -32.12 -14.22 -8.62
N THR A 67 -32.38 -15.26 -7.83
CA THR A 67 -31.76 -15.46 -6.51
C THR A 67 -30.34 -15.97 -6.67
N LEU A 68 -29.37 -15.05 -6.73
CA LEU A 68 -27.95 -15.39 -6.76
C LEU A 68 -27.45 -15.78 -5.36
N SER A 69 -26.60 -16.81 -5.27
CA SER A 69 -25.93 -17.17 -4.02
C SER A 69 -24.86 -16.13 -3.64
N LEU A 70 -24.44 -16.11 -2.38
CA LEU A 70 -23.32 -15.24 -1.95
C LEU A 70 -22.03 -15.53 -2.71
N THR A 71 -21.81 -16.80 -3.05
CA THR A 71 -20.66 -17.25 -3.84
C THR A 71 -20.70 -16.67 -5.24
N ASP A 72 -21.87 -16.71 -5.90
CA ASP A 72 -22.01 -16.18 -7.26
C ASP A 72 -21.76 -14.68 -7.29
N ILE A 73 -22.30 -13.95 -6.31
CA ILE A 73 -22.09 -12.51 -6.18
C ILE A 73 -20.61 -12.20 -5.95
N PHE A 74 -19.93 -12.99 -5.11
CA PHE A 74 -18.49 -12.84 -4.87
C PHE A 74 -17.66 -13.10 -6.14
N VAL A 75 -17.99 -14.15 -6.91
CA VAL A 75 -17.31 -14.46 -8.17
C VAL A 75 -17.51 -13.33 -9.18
N ILE A 76 -18.74 -12.84 -9.36
CA ILE A 76 -19.03 -11.73 -10.26
C ILE A 76 -18.28 -10.45 -9.84
N ASP A 77 -18.30 -10.12 -8.54
CA ASP A 77 -17.56 -8.97 -7.98
C ASP A 77 -16.06 -9.07 -8.23
N THR A 78 -15.50 -10.27 -8.07
CA THR A 78 -14.09 -10.55 -8.30
C THR A 78 -13.73 -10.38 -9.77
N VAL A 79 -14.50 -11.00 -10.68
CA VAL A 79 -14.28 -10.88 -12.13
C VAL A 79 -14.37 -9.42 -12.57
N PHE A 80 -15.40 -8.69 -12.13
CA PHE A 80 -15.53 -7.26 -12.42
C PHE A 80 -14.32 -6.48 -11.91
N SER A 81 -13.88 -6.74 -10.67
CA SER A 81 -12.73 -6.04 -10.07
C SER A 81 -11.43 -6.32 -10.82
N VAL A 82 -11.22 -7.56 -11.28
CA VAL A 82 -10.05 -7.94 -12.10
C VAL A 82 -10.08 -7.20 -13.44
N VAL A 83 -11.21 -7.21 -14.16
CA VAL A 83 -11.34 -6.51 -15.45
C VAL A 83 -11.13 -5.00 -15.28
N ALA A 84 -11.72 -4.39 -14.26
CA ALA A 84 -11.54 -2.98 -13.97
C ALA A 84 -10.09 -2.64 -13.61
N PHE A 85 -9.40 -3.53 -12.88
CA PHE A 85 -7.98 -3.36 -12.58
C PHE A 85 -7.13 -3.38 -13.84
N PHE A 86 -7.38 -4.30 -14.78
CA PHE A 86 -6.70 -4.30 -16.09
C PHE A 86 -6.95 -3.02 -16.88
N THR A 87 -8.19 -2.54 -16.92
CA THR A 87 -8.52 -1.26 -17.59
C THR A 87 -7.80 -0.09 -16.94
N PHE A 88 -7.77 -0.02 -15.61
CA PHE A 88 -7.03 1.02 -14.88
C PHE A 88 -5.53 0.97 -15.16
N ALA A 89 -4.93 -0.22 -15.10
CA ALA A 89 -3.51 -0.41 -15.41
C ALA A 89 -3.18 0.01 -16.85
N ALA A 90 -4.03 -0.34 -17.82
CA ALA A 90 -3.86 0.07 -19.21
C ALA A 90 -3.94 1.60 -19.38
N LEU A 91 -4.89 2.26 -18.73
CA LEU A 91 -5.00 3.73 -18.72
C LEU A 91 -3.79 4.39 -18.05
N ALA A 92 -3.30 3.82 -16.95
CA ALA A 92 -2.09 4.30 -16.27
C ALA A 92 -0.85 4.19 -17.17
N ILE A 93 -0.64 3.04 -17.80
CA ILE A 93 0.46 2.82 -18.75
C ILE A 93 0.35 3.77 -19.95
N HIS A 94 -0.85 3.89 -20.55
CA HIS A 94 -1.07 4.80 -21.68
C HIS A 94 -0.77 6.25 -21.30
N SER A 95 -1.26 6.69 -20.14
CA SER A 95 -1.03 8.03 -19.63
C SER A 95 0.47 8.29 -19.41
N LEU A 96 1.16 7.41 -18.68
CA LEU A 96 2.59 7.51 -18.39
C LEU A 96 3.44 7.52 -19.67
N THR A 97 3.18 6.60 -20.60
CA THR A 97 3.92 6.52 -21.87
C THR A 97 3.71 7.77 -22.73
N LYS A 98 2.49 8.34 -22.74
CA LYS A 98 2.24 9.62 -23.42
C LYS A 98 2.98 10.78 -22.77
N THR A 99 3.02 10.86 -21.44
CA THR A 99 3.78 11.90 -20.70
C THR A 99 5.26 11.81 -21.04
N PHE A 100 5.82 10.60 -21.01
CA PHE A 100 7.21 10.35 -21.33
C PHE A 100 7.55 10.71 -22.77
N TRP A 101 6.68 10.36 -23.72
CA TRP A 101 6.84 10.73 -25.11
C TRP A 101 6.84 12.26 -25.31
N LEU A 102 5.90 12.97 -24.67
CA LEU A 102 5.81 14.43 -24.73
C LEU A 102 7.03 15.11 -24.11
N LYS A 103 7.46 14.67 -22.93
CA LYS A 103 8.64 15.22 -22.24
C LYS A 103 9.91 15.01 -23.06
N ARG A 104 10.12 13.81 -23.61
CA ARG A 104 11.27 13.52 -24.49
C ARG A 104 11.25 14.32 -25.80
N HIS A 105 10.07 14.63 -26.33
CA HIS A 105 9.95 15.49 -27.52
C HIS A 105 10.28 16.96 -27.23
N HIS A 106 9.92 17.45 -26.04
CA HIS A 106 10.22 18.81 -25.63
C HIS A 106 11.65 18.98 -25.12
N ASP A 107 12.21 17.95 -24.52
CA ASP A 107 13.56 17.90 -23.98
C ASP A 107 14.25 16.58 -24.39
N PRO A 108 15.04 16.58 -25.47
CA PRO A 108 15.75 15.40 -25.94
C PRO A 108 16.75 14.83 -24.92
N ASP A 109 17.25 15.65 -23.99
CA ASP A 109 18.21 15.27 -22.95
C ASP A 109 17.50 14.78 -21.66
N PHE A 110 16.17 14.67 -21.68
CA PHE A 110 15.39 14.17 -20.56
C PHE A 110 15.78 12.73 -20.20
N ASP A 111 16.41 12.56 -19.03
CA ASP A 111 16.86 11.26 -18.53
C ASP A 111 15.68 10.41 -18.00
N LEU A 112 15.02 9.76 -18.95
CA LEU A 112 13.92 8.82 -18.68
C LEU A 112 14.37 7.62 -17.85
N PHE A 113 15.63 7.20 -17.97
CA PHE A 113 16.14 6.03 -17.27
C PHE A 113 16.28 6.31 -15.77
N HIS A 114 16.84 7.47 -15.42
CA HIS A 114 16.92 7.92 -14.04
C HIS A 114 15.54 8.03 -13.38
N LEU A 115 14.57 8.61 -14.09
CA LEU A 115 13.20 8.74 -13.58
C LEU A 115 12.51 7.38 -13.42
N SER A 116 12.64 6.50 -14.41
CA SER A 116 12.10 5.13 -14.36
C SER A 116 12.67 4.36 -13.18
N GLU A 117 13.98 4.49 -12.95
CA GLU A 117 14.67 3.82 -11.87
C GLU A 117 14.25 4.34 -10.48
N TYR A 118 14.08 5.64 -10.31
CA TYR A 118 13.49 6.22 -9.09
C TYR A 118 12.12 5.61 -8.80
N PHE A 119 11.26 5.54 -9.82
CA PHE A 119 9.92 5.02 -9.68
C PHE A 119 9.89 3.54 -9.36
N HIS A 120 10.71 2.76 -10.06
CA HIS A 120 10.78 1.32 -9.90
C HIS A 120 11.41 0.94 -8.55
N LEU A 121 12.58 1.49 -8.24
CA LEU A 121 13.38 1.08 -7.08
C LEU A 121 12.93 1.76 -5.78
N TYR A 122 12.56 3.04 -5.80
CA TYR A 122 12.23 3.76 -4.57
C TYR A 122 10.71 3.91 -4.38
N TRP A 123 10.02 4.61 -5.27
CA TRP A 123 8.62 5.01 -5.03
C TRP A 123 7.65 3.82 -5.00
N THR A 124 7.78 2.90 -5.95
CA THR A 124 6.91 1.70 -6.01
C THR A 124 7.01 0.88 -4.73
N HIS A 125 8.23 0.68 -4.21
CA HIS A 125 8.45 -0.05 -2.97
C HIS A 125 7.82 0.67 -1.77
N VAL A 126 7.99 1.99 -1.65
CA VAL A 126 7.31 2.78 -0.62
C VAL A 126 5.80 2.56 -0.70
N VAL A 127 5.20 2.77 -1.88
CA VAL A 127 3.74 2.65 -2.05
C VAL A 127 3.23 1.24 -1.73
N ILE A 128 3.93 0.19 -2.18
CA ILE A 128 3.53 -1.20 -1.92
C ILE A 128 3.56 -1.49 -0.42
N TRP A 129 4.63 -1.13 0.28
CA TRP A 129 4.76 -1.40 1.70
C TRP A 129 3.82 -0.55 2.55
N THR A 130 3.76 0.76 2.30
CA THR A 130 2.82 1.67 2.98
C THR A 130 1.38 1.21 2.76
N GLY A 131 1.01 0.88 1.51
CA GLY A 131 -0.31 0.40 1.15
C GLY A 131 -0.65 -0.93 1.84
N GLY A 132 0.31 -1.87 1.88
CA GLY A 132 0.16 -3.14 2.60
C GLY A 132 -0.05 -2.95 4.10
N VAL A 133 0.78 -2.11 4.75
CA VAL A 133 0.66 -1.78 6.18
C VAL A 133 -0.70 -1.13 6.47
N ALA A 134 -1.13 -0.18 5.64
CA ALA A 134 -2.42 0.49 5.79
C ALA A 134 -3.59 -0.48 5.62
N LEU A 135 -3.54 -1.37 4.63
CA LEU A 135 -4.60 -2.35 4.37
C LEU A 135 -4.73 -3.36 5.52
N VAL A 136 -3.60 -3.92 6.00
CA VAL A 136 -3.59 -4.83 7.15
C VAL A 136 -4.14 -4.12 8.40
N SER A 137 -3.74 -2.87 8.62
CA SER A 137 -4.26 -2.05 9.72
C SER A 137 -5.77 -1.82 9.61
N LEU A 138 -6.27 -1.54 8.41
CA LEU A 138 -7.70 -1.33 8.17
C LEU A 138 -8.51 -2.61 8.46
N VAL A 139 -8.07 -3.76 7.95
CA VAL A 139 -8.72 -5.05 8.20
C VAL A 139 -8.73 -5.38 9.69
N SER A 140 -7.60 -5.15 10.36
CA SER A 140 -7.45 -5.29 11.82
C SER A 140 -8.43 -4.41 12.59
N PHE A 141 -8.56 -3.13 12.23
CA PHE A 141 -9.47 -2.21 12.91
C PHE A 141 -10.93 -2.55 12.65
N ILE A 142 -11.29 -2.96 11.43
CA ILE A 142 -12.63 -3.48 11.13
C ILE A 142 -12.94 -4.69 12.01
N ASN A 143 -11.97 -5.59 12.25
CA ASN A 143 -12.16 -6.76 13.10
C ASN A 143 -12.44 -6.41 14.57
N VAL A 144 -11.97 -5.26 15.07
CA VAL A 144 -12.36 -4.76 16.40
C VAL A 144 -13.87 -4.48 16.48
N PHE A 145 -14.46 -3.93 15.41
CA PHE A 145 -15.90 -3.60 15.38
C PHE A 145 -16.77 -4.76 14.91
N ILE A 146 -16.19 -5.68 14.13
CA ILE A 146 -16.88 -6.82 13.53
C ILE A 146 -16.06 -8.07 13.86
N PRO A 147 -16.25 -8.65 15.06
CA PRO A 147 -15.56 -9.87 15.47
C PRO A 147 -15.97 -11.04 14.58
N ILE A 148 -15.00 -11.87 14.19
CA ILE A 148 -15.28 -13.03 13.35
C ILE A 148 -15.98 -14.08 14.23
N GLN A 149 -17.16 -14.52 13.80
CA GLN A 149 -17.94 -15.52 14.53
C GLN A 149 -17.39 -16.93 14.29
N VAL A 150 -16.26 -17.25 14.91
CA VAL A 150 -15.67 -18.59 14.83
C VAL A 150 -15.47 -19.18 16.21
N VAL A 151 -15.94 -20.41 16.40
CA VAL A 151 -15.76 -21.18 17.63
C VAL A 151 -14.45 -21.96 17.49
N HIS A 152 -13.43 -21.54 18.23
CA HIS A 152 -12.08 -22.11 18.15
C HIS A 152 -11.48 -22.36 19.53
N GLN A 153 -10.57 -23.33 19.59
CA GLN A 153 -9.86 -23.70 20.81
C GLN A 153 -8.72 -22.71 21.09
N SER A 154 -8.35 -22.52 22.37
CA SER A 154 -7.28 -21.60 22.78
C SER A 154 -5.95 -21.86 22.08
N LEU A 155 -5.62 -23.12 21.79
CA LEU A 155 -4.39 -23.51 21.09
C LEU A 155 -4.31 -22.87 19.69
N GLN A 156 -5.42 -22.86 18.94
CA GLN A 156 -5.47 -22.28 17.60
C GLN A 156 -5.19 -20.77 17.65
N PHE A 157 -5.73 -20.08 18.65
CA PHE A 157 -5.47 -18.66 18.85
C PHE A 157 -3.99 -18.38 19.15
N TYR A 158 -3.34 -19.14 20.04
CA TYR A 158 -1.90 -18.97 20.30
C TYR A 158 -1.03 -19.29 19.08
N SER A 159 -1.40 -20.31 18.28
CA SER A 159 -0.73 -20.60 17.01
C SER A 159 -0.82 -19.43 16.04
N VAL A 160 -1.97 -18.75 15.94
CA VAL A 160 -2.14 -17.53 15.13
C VAL A 160 -1.18 -16.43 15.58
N LEU A 161 -0.99 -16.23 16.89
CA LEU A 161 -0.03 -15.25 17.41
C LEU A 161 1.42 -15.63 17.10
N GLY A 162 1.76 -16.91 17.18
CA GLY A 162 3.09 -17.42 16.79
C GLY A 162 3.37 -17.17 15.31
N ILE A 163 2.41 -17.49 14.44
CA ILE A 163 2.49 -17.22 13.00
C ILE A 163 2.58 -15.71 12.75
N ALA A 164 1.86 -14.88 13.50
CA ALA A 164 1.94 -13.43 13.39
C ALA A 164 3.35 -12.89 13.70
N ALA A 165 3.97 -13.39 14.78
CA ALA A 165 5.33 -13.00 15.13
C ALA A 165 6.32 -13.36 14.01
N ILE A 166 6.25 -14.59 13.49
CA ILE A 166 7.09 -15.04 12.37
C ILE A 166 6.83 -14.17 11.13
N THR A 167 5.56 -13.92 10.80
CA THR A 167 5.16 -13.08 9.68
C THR A 167 5.72 -11.67 9.82
N GLY A 168 5.64 -11.04 10.99
CA GLY A 168 6.22 -9.72 11.24
C GLY A 168 7.73 -9.65 11.01
N LEU A 169 8.47 -10.69 11.40
CA LEU A 169 9.91 -10.78 11.12
C LEU A 169 10.18 -10.88 9.61
N PHE A 170 9.47 -11.75 8.89
CA PHE A 170 9.61 -11.88 7.45
C PHE A 170 9.17 -10.62 6.70
N THR A 171 8.12 -9.94 7.15
CA THR A 171 7.69 -8.64 6.60
C THR A 171 8.81 -7.61 6.73
N PHE A 172 9.44 -7.51 7.92
CA PHE A 172 10.57 -6.61 8.09
C PHE A 172 11.75 -7.00 7.19
N MET A 173 12.08 -8.29 7.09
CA MET A 173 13.14 -8.77 6.19
C MET A 173 12.84 -8.45 4.73
N GLY A 174 11.59 -8.57 4.29
CA GLY A 174 11.15 -8.19 2.95
C GLY A 174 11.30 -6.69 2.70
N ILE A 175 10.86 -5.85 3.64
CA ILE A 175 11.04 -4.39 3.58
C ILE A 175 12.52 -4.05 3.47
N TRP A 176 13.34 -4.58 4.38
CA TRP A 176 14.77 -4.31 4.42
C TRP A 176 15.52 -4.83 3.19
N GLY A 177 15.15 -6.02 2.68
CA GLY A 177 15.67 -6.56 1.43
C GLY A 177 15.27 -5.73 0.21
N SER A 178 14.13 -5.04 0.27
CA SER A 178 13.65 -4.15 -0.79
C SER A 178 14.21 -2.73 -0.72
N ASP A 179 15.07 -2.42 0.24
CA ASP A 179 15.71 -1.11 0.31
C ASP A 179 16.74 -0.99 -0.84
N PRO A 180 16.57 -0.04 -1.78
CA PRO A 180 17.53 0.19 -2.85
C PRO A 180 18.75 1.01 -2.39
N GLY A 181 18.84 1.39 -1.11
CA GLY A 181 19.91 2.25 -0.59
C GLY A 181 19.78 3.71 -1.03
N GLN A 182 18.65 4.09 -1.62
CA GLN A 182 18.37 5.43 -2.12
C GLN A 182 17.48 6.21 -1.15
N GLY A 183 17.76 7.52 -1.01
CA GLY A 183 16.90 8.44 -0.26
C GLY A 183 16.77 8.10 1.23
N ASN A 184 15.53 8.08 1.73
CA ASN A 184 15.22 7.83 3.14
C ASN A 184 14.31 6.59 3.31
N PHE A 185 14.39 5.61 2.40
CA PHE A 185 13.44 4.50 2.32
C PHE A 185 13.26 3.78 3.68
N MET A 186 14.34 3.23 4.23
CA MET A 186 14.27 2.51 5.52
C MET A 186 13.81 3.38 6.67
N ARG A 187 14.15 4.68 6.66
CA ARG A 187 13.66 5.61 7.67
C ARG A 187 12.14 5.78 7.59
N ILE A 188 11.59 5.90 6.39
CA ILE A 188 10.13 6.02 6.17
C ILE A 188 9.46 4.72 6.62
N MET A 189 9.93 3.56 6.17
CA MET A 189 9.34 2.26 6.51
C MET A 189 9.33 1.98 8.02
N LYS A 190 10.41 2.34 8.73
CA LYS A 190 10.46 2.23 10.19
C LYS A 190 9.42 3.11 10.88
N LEU A 191 9.29 4.36 10.43
CA LEU A 191 8.29 5.28 10.96
C LEU A 191 6.88 4.73 10.71
N GLU A 192 6.61 4.18 9.53
CA GLU A 192 5.32 3.59 9.19
C GLU A 192 4.99 2.36 10.04
N LEU A 193 5.93 1.42 10.20
CA LEU A 193 5.76 0.25 11.07
C LEU A 193 5.49 0.68 12.52
N MET A 194 6.23 1.68 13.02
CA MET A 194 6.05 2.20 14.38
C MET A 194 4.71 2.92 14.55
N LEU A 195 4.29 3.72 13.56
CA LEU A 195 2.98 4.37 13.56
C LEU A 195 1.85 3.35 13.52
N ALA A 196 1.96 2.30 12.70
CA ALA A 196 0.99 1.22 12.65
C ALA A 196 0.91 0.50 14.00
N PHE A 197 2.06 0.15 14.60
CA PHE A 197 2.11 -0.46 15.92
C PHE A 197 1.45 0.42 16.99
N VAL A 198 1.83 1.70 17.09
CA VAL A 198 1.22 2.65 18.03
C VAL A 198 -0.29 2.78 17.80
N GLY A 199 -0.73 2.85 16.55
CA GLY A 199 -2.15 2.87 16.20
C GLY A 199 -2.91 1.65 16.73
N HIS A 200 -2.33 0.45 16.61
CA HIS A 200 -2.94 -0.77 17.16
C HIS A 200 -2.96 -0.79 18.69
N VAL A 201 -1.90 -0.29 19.34
CA VAL A 201 -1.86 -0.15 20.81
C VAL A 201 -2.93 0.83 21.28
N LEU A 202 -3.12 1.96 20.61
CA LEU A 202 -4.20 2.90 20.92
C LEU A 202 -5.57 2.26 20.74
N MET A 203 -5.79 1.52 19.65
CA MET A 203 -7.03 0.78 19.42
C MET A 203 -7.30 -0.24 20.53
N TYR A 204 -6.27 -0.93 21.03
CA TYR A 204 -6.40 -1.83 22.17
C TYR A 204 -6.91 -1.08 23.41
N PHE A 205 -6.28 0.04 23.78
CA PHE A 205 -6.68 0.80 24.97
C PHE A 205 -8.04 1.49 24.85
N LEU A 206 -8.45 1.90 23.65
CA LEU A 206 -9.71 2.60 23.43
C LEU A 206 -10.92 1.67 23.38
N PHE A 207 -10.75 0.44 22.87
CA PHE A 207 -11.86 -0.46 22.57
C PHE A 207 -11.81 -1.80 23.32
N ASP A 208 -10.72 -2.10 24.02
CA ASP A 208 -10.52 -3.31 24.82
C ASP A 208 -10.96 -4.61 24.10
N PRO A 209 -10.44 -4.90 22.90
CA PRO A 209 -10.79 -6.13 22.19
C PRO A 209 -10.37 -7.34 23.00
N ASN A 210 -11.28 -8.29 23.23
CA ASN A 210 -10.99 -9.48 24.01
C ASN A 210 -9.80 -10.27 23.41
N PHE A 211 -8.92 -10.80 24.27
CA PHE A 211 -7.80 -11.65 23.87
C PHE A 211 -8.27 -13.06 23.47
N LYS A 212 -9.01 -13.14 22.36
CA LYS A 212 -9.68 -14.35 21.85
C LYS A 212 -9.74 -14.32 20.33
N MET A 213 -9.99 -15.50 19.75
CA MET A 213 -10.02 -15.73 18.29
C MET A 213 -11.01 -14.86 17.49
N PRO A 214 -12.17 -14.41 18.01
CA PRO A 214 -13.03 -13.49 17.27
C PRO A 214 -12.34 -12.17 16.86
N PHE A 215 -11.32 -11.76 17.61
CA PHE A 215 -10.47 -10.60 17.34
C PHE A 215 -9.11 -11.02 16.74
N GLY A 216 -9.04 -12.21 16.13
CA GLY A 216 -7.80 -12.81 15.66
C GLY A 216 -7.05 -11.96 14.64
N ALA A 217 -7.74 -11.25 13.74
CA ALA A 217 -7.09 -10.38 12.77
C ALA A 217 -6.48 -9.14 13.43
N PHE A 218 -7.13 -8.60 14.46
CA PHE A 218 -6.57 -7.53 15.28
C PHE A 218 -5.28 -7.97 15.98
N TRP A 219 -5.35 -9.08 16.73
CA TRP A 219 -4.21 -9.59 17.47
C TRP A 219 -3.07 -10.05 16.58
N PHE A 220 -3.38 -10.67 15.44
CA PHE A 220 -2.40 -11.02 14.42
C PHE A 220 -1.66 -9.77 13.93
N SER A 221 -2.39 -8.72 13.54
CA SER A 221 -1.78 -7.51 13.00
C SER A 221 -0.95 -6.77 14.05
N LEU A 222 -1.43 -6.68 15.29
CA LEU A 222 -0.67 -6.09 16.40
C LEU A 222 0.65 -6.84 16.64
N PHE A 223 0.63 -8.18 16.65
CA PHE A 223 1.85 -8.98 16.80
C PHE A 223 2.79 -8.84 15.60
N CYS A 224 2.27 -8.86 14.37
CA CYS A 224 3.06 -8.60 13.17
C CYS A 224 3.80 -7.25 13.28
N PHE A 225 3.09 -6.16 13.60
CA PHE A 225 3.70 -4.84 13.71
C PHE A 225 4.63 -4.68 14.91
N LEU A 226 4.35 -5.34 16.03
CA LEU A 226 5.25 -5.41 17.17
C LEU A 226 6.60 -6.03 16.76
N PHE A 227 6.57 -7.23 16.19
CA PHE A 227 7.79 -7.96 15.83
C PHE A 227 8.53 -7.30 14.66
N ALA A 228 7.81 -6.76 13.67
CA ALA A 228 8.42 -5.99 12.59
C ALA A 228 9.11 -4.71 13.12
N SER A 229 8.46 -3.98 14.04
CA SER A 229 9.02 -2.78 14.66
C SER A 229 10.26 -3.12 15.48
N VAL A 230 10.18 -4.15 16.33
CA VAL A 230 11.31 -4.65 17.12
C VAL A 230 12.48 -5.05 16.21
N ALA A 231 12.23 -5.86 15.18
CA ALA A 231 13.26 -6.26 14.22
C ALA A 231 13.93 -5.04 13.58
N SER A 232 13.16 -4.01 13.24
CA SER A 232 13.67 -2.79 12.63
C SER A 232 14.66 -1.99 13.49
N PHE A 233 14.59 -2.12 14.82
CA PHE A 233 15.55 -1.51 15.74
C PHE A 233 16.84 -2.32 15.87
N PHE A 234 16.75 -3.66 15.83
CA PHE A 234 17.88 -4.54 16.10
C PHE A 234 18.66 -4.98 14.85
N PHE A 235 17.99 -5.20 13.72
CA PHE A 235 18.62 -5.81 12.53
C PHE A 235 19.39 -4.81 11.68
N ASP A 236 18.87 -3.60 11.51
CA ASP A 236 19.43 -2.57 10.63
C ASP A 236 20.84 -2.06 11.04
N LYS A 237 21.29 -2.38 12.26
CA LYS A 237 22.60 -1.96 12.79
C LYS A 237 23.63 -3.08 12.86
N SER A 238 23.28 -4.30 12.44
CA SER A 238 24.17 -5.47 12.59
C SER A 238 25.03 -5.69 11.35
N SER A 239 26.35 -5.61 11.50
CA SER A 239 27.32 -5.87 10.42
C SER A 239 27.26 -7.29 9.86
N ARG A 240 26.80 -8.27 10.66
CA ARG A 240 26.55 -9.65 10.20
C ARG A 240 25.32 -9.72 9.31
N VAL A 241 24.29 -8.95 9.64
CA VAL A 241 23.05 -8.88 8.86
C VAL A 241 23.32 -8.21 7.52
N GLU A 242 24.12 -7.14 7.47
CA GLU A 242 24.51 -6.52 6.19
C GLU A 242 25.27 -7.47 5.25
N LYS A 243 26.16 -8.32 5.81
CA LYS A 243 26.83 -9.37 5.03
C LYS A 243 25.84 -10.40 4.48
N MET A 244 24.84 -10.78 5.27
CA MET A 244 23.77 -11.67 4.79
C MET A 244 22.95 -10.98 3.69
N ARG A 245 22.64 -9.69 3.81
CA ARG A 245 21.93 -8.93 2.77
C ARG A 245 22.58 -9.09 1.41
N GLY A 246 23.90 -8.91 1.34
CA GLY A 246 24.67 -9.02 0.10
C GLY A 246 24.60 -10.39 -0.58
N LEU A 247 24.27 -11.47 0.17
CA LEU A 247 24.08 -12.81 -0.39
C LEU A 247 22.68 -13.02 -0.99
N TRP A 248 21.69 -12.21 -0.57
CA TRP A 248 20.28 -12.36 -0.95
C TRP A 248 19.84 -11.33 -2.00
N LEU A 249 20.54 -10.20 -2.08
CA LEU A 249 20.29 -9.20 -3.10
C LEU A 249 20.69 -9.72 -4.49
N HIS A 250 19.86 -9.40 -5.48
CA HIS A 250 20.21 -9.65 -6.86
C HIS A 250 21.42 -8.78 -7.26
N VAL A 251 22.29 -9.33 -8.10
CA VAL A 251 23.40 -8.57 -8.72
C VAL A 251 22.80 -7.38 -9.47
N GLY A 252 23.33 -6.16 -9.29
CA GLY A 252 22.71 -4.95 -9.85
C GLY A 252 21.77 -4.20 -8.92
N TRP A 253 21.33 -4.78 -7.79
CA TRP A 253 20.36 -4.12 -6.90
C TRP A 253 20.93 -2.86 -6.23
N GLY A 254 20.40 -1.69 -6.58
CA GLY A 254 20.87 -0.41 -6.05
C GLY A 254 22.21 0.07 -6.62
N GLU A 255 22.79 -0.59 -7.61
CA GLU A 255 24.10 -0.22 -8.17
C GLU A 255 24.09 1.15 -8.89
N ASN A 256 22.91 1.62 -9.30
CA ASN A 256 22.73 2.92 -9.93
C ASN A 256 22.43 4.06 -8.93
N ILE A 257 22.67 3.88 -7.61
CA ILE A 257 22.59 4.94 -6.60
C ILE A 257 23.37 6.20 -7.03
N GLN A 258 24.48 6.03 -7.76
CA GLN A 258 25.29 7.13 -8.28
C GLN A 258 24.56 8.07 -9.25
N LEU A 259 23.48 7.61 -9.89
CA LEU A 259 22.63 8.48 -10.70
C LEU A 259 21.84 9.45 -9.82
N PHE A 260 21.64 9.13 -8.53
CA PHE A 260 20.91 9.93 -7.53
C PHE A 260 21.88 10.61 -6.57
N PRO A 261 22.60 11.68 -6.97
CA PRO A 261 23.53 12.34 -6.08
C PRO A 261 22.78 12.82 -4.84
N ILE A 262 23.03 12.14 -3.71
CA ILE A 262 22.62 12.64 -2.41
C ILE A 262 23.34 13.98 -2.28
N GLN A 263 22.60 15.08 -2.42
CA GLN A 263 23.12 16.40 -2.06
C GLN A 263 23.56 16.28 -0.61
N LYS A 264 24.86 16.08 -0.39
CA LYS A 264 25.46 16.17 0.93
C LYS A 264 25.11 17.57 1.41
N ARG A 265 24.12 17.67 2.30
CA ARG A 265 23.90 18.91 3.04
C ARG A 265 25.23 19.21 3.70
N LYS A 266 25.91 20.24 3.22
CA LYS A 266 27.05 20.83 3.90
C LYS A 266 26.56 21.09 5.33
N LYS A 267 27.13 20.34 6.28
CA LYS A 267 26.99 20.65 7.70
C LYS A 267 27.70 21.96 7.98
#